data_AF-A0A2C5ZGF5-F1
#
_entry.id   AF-A0A2C5ZGF5-F1
#
_cell.length_a   1.000
_cell.length_b   1.000
_cell.length_c   1.000
_cell.angle_alpha   90.00
_cell.angle_beta   90.00
_cell.angle_gamma   90.00
#
_symmetry.space_group_name_H-M   'P 1'
#
loop_
_entity.id
_entity.type
_entity.pdbx_description
1 polymer ?
#
loop_
_entity_poly.entity_id
_entity_poly.type
_entity_poly.pdbx_seq_one_letter_code
_entity_poly.pdbx_strand_id
1 'polypeptide(L)'
;MAPAGSSSPHFSMALLASYVLDWIVLVVIVVVAGFLGRIEPNKRPFALDDPNISLPFTTHQTVPTWLLVVLCALVPVVVIFIVSVLLVPGATVPRNAPPALIWKRKMWELHVGWLGLLMAVGSAFFFVSGIKNMCGKPRPDLLSRCEPDLANAAQYQVGGFSGQATHLYSGAICKQTDKYKLDDGFRSYPSGHSAASAAGLIYLSLFLASKFAVTIPFVTLGPTDTTDDSLHVAFPSRHNSLRFVANNSNKDDETRAAKTTVVRAQQQMSRIQSLRRQAAAPPIYLLAITLVPFCLAIFIAASRWFDFRHHGFDILFGFLIGVITAIYSFRYYHLPIMAGAGWAWGPRSSDRAFWAGVGRMGYVSSRAEFYKPVENAADLDESSELQPRANVQQPHEYQHQPNYSQPNYSQPAPIGVDAGHDQDGQYHSQYAAYNQNGSFQEVELERLQHQRRRPVAQEAYAE
;
A
#
# COMPACT_ATOMS: atom_id res chain seq x y z
N MET A 1 -28.61 39.63 16.12
CA MET A 1 -27.87 38.80 17.08
C MET A 1 -28.66 37.50 17.29
N ALA A 2 -28.25 36.42 16.63
CA ALA A 2 -28.75 35.07 16.92
C ALA A 2 -27.80 34.41 17.93
N PRO A 3 -28.29 33.65 18.93
CA PRO A 3 -27.42 33.08 19.95
C PRO A 3 -26.59 31.94 19.34
N ALA A 4 -25.27 32.03 19.53
CA ALA A 4 -24.34 30.94 19.25
C ALA A 4 -24.69 29.77 20.16
N GLY A 5 -25.30 28.72 19.59
CA GLY A 5 -25.53 27.47 20.29
C GLY A 5 -24.19 26.82 20.63
N SER A 6 -23.86 26.76 21.92
CA SER A 6 -22.77 25.94 22.43
C SER A 6 -23.16 24.46 22.26
N SER A 7 -22.76 23.84 21.15
CA SER A 7 -22.84 22.39 21.02
C SER A 7 -21.78 21.78 21.95
N SER A 8 -22.25 21.17 23.04
CA SER A 8 -21.43 20.24 23.81
C SER A 8 -20.79 19.22 22.87
N PRO A 9 -19.51 18.86 23.03
CA PRO A 9 -18.87 17.85 22.20
C PRO A 9 -19.52 16.50 22.50
N HIS A 10 -20.55 16.14 21.74
CA HIS A 10 -21.19 14.85 21.85
C HIS A 10 -20.22 13.79 21.31
N PHE A 11 -19.63 13.03 22.23
CA PHE A 11 -18.82 11.87 21.88
C PHE A 11 -19.72 10.83 21.21
N SER A 12 -19.48 10.55 19.93
CA SER A 12 -20.30 9.59 19.19
C SER A 12 -20.00 8.17 19.67
N MET A 13 -20.96 7.55 20.37
CA MET A 13 -20.86 6.16 20.81
C MET A 13 -20.65 5.20 19.63
N ALA A 14 -21.24 5.50 18.47
CA ALA A 14 -21.06 4.70 17.25
C ALA A 14 -19.60 4.71 16.76
N LEU A 15 -18.92 5.86 16.84
CA LEU A 15 -17.52 5.97 16.47
C LEU A 15 -16.60 5.18 17.41
N LEU A 16 -16.83 5.26 18.73
CA LEU A 16 -16.07 4.46 19.69
C LEU A 16 -16.31 2.97 19.49
N ALA A 17 -17.57 2.58 19.29
CA ALA A 17 -17.94 1.18 19.08
C ALA A 17 -17.26 0.58 17.85
N SER A 18 -17.05 1.35 16.77
CA SER A 18 -16.34 0.82 15.60
C SER A 18 -14.86 0.56 15.85
N TYR A 19 -14.17 1.40 16.63
CA TYR A 19 -12.78 1.13 17.01
C TYR A 19 -12.66 -0.01 18.03
N VAL A 20 -13.61 -0.13 18.96
CA VAL A 20 -13.66 -1.28 19.88
C VAL A 20 -13.85 -2.58 19.08
N LEU A 21 -14.70 -2.56 18.04
CA LEU A 21 -14.89 -3.68 17.14
C LEU A 21 -13.58 -4.06 16.42
N ASP A 22 -12.78 -3.09 15.95
CA ASP A 22 -11.49 -3.38 15.33
C ASP A 22 -10.56 -4.16 16.28
N TRP A 23 -10.45 -3.74 17.54
CA TRP A 23 -9.69 -4.46 18.57
C TRP A 23 -10.23 -5.87 18.80
N ILE A 24 -11.55 -6.03 18.92
CA ILE A 24 -12.19 -7.33 19.11
C ILE A 24 -11.86 -8.25 17.94
N VAL A 25 -12.01 -7.80 16.70
CA VAL A 25 -11.73 -8.59 15.50
C VAL A 25 -10.27 -9.05 15.49
N LEU A 26 -9.32 -8.15 15.77
CA LEU A 26 -7.91 -8.51 15.80
C LEU A 26 -7.56 -9.49 16.93
N VAL A 27 -8.13 -9.31 18.13
CA VAL A 27 -7.96 -10.25 19.25
C VAL A 27 -8.55 -11.61 18.90
N VAL A 28 -9.73 -11.66 18.29
CA VAL A 28 -10.36 -12.91 17.83
C VAL A 28 -9.45 -13.62 16.82
N ILE A 29 -8.87 -12.92 15.85
CA ILE A 29 -7.92 -13.50 14.88
C ILE A 29 -6.72 -14.14 15.62
N VAL A 30 -6.15 -13.46 16.61
CA VAL A 30 -5.02 -14.00 17.40
C VAL A 30 -5.44 -15.22 18.23
N VAL A 31 -6.62 -15.18 18.86
CA VAL A 31 -7.15 -16.31 19.64
C VAL A 31 -7.39 -17.53 18.75
N VAL A 32 -8.03 -17.33 17.58
CA VAL A 32 -8.25 -18.39 16.59
C VAL A 32 -6.91 -18.96 16.12
N ALA A 33 -5.92 -18.12 15.83
CA ALA A 33 -4.57 -18.57 15.46
C ALA A 33 -3.92 -19.42 16.56
N GLY A 34 -4.06 -19.02 17.83
CA GLY A 34 -3.58 -19.79 18.97
C GLY A 34 -4.29 -21.13 19.15
N PHE A 35 -5.58 -21.20 18.85
CA PHE A 35 -6.34 -22.45 18.84
C PHE A 35 -5.91 -23.36 17.69
N LEU A 36 -5.73 -22.82 16.49
CA LEU A 36 -5.17 -23.56 15.35
C LEU A 36 -3.85 -24.21 15.74
N GLY A 37 -2.93 -23.49 16.40
CA GLY A 37 -1.65 -24.04 16.84
C GLY A 37 -1.71 -25.28 17.76
N ARG A 38 -2.86 -25.55 18.40
CA ARG A 38 -3.05 -26.74 19.26
C ARG A 38 -3.68 -27.94 18.56
N ILE A 39 -4.24 -27.76 17.38
CA ILE A 39 -4.81 -28.85 16.58
C ILE A 39 -3.67 -29.74 16.09
N GLU A 40 -3.86 -31.07 16.14
CA GLU A 40 -2.89 -32.04 15.62
C GLU A 40 -2.60 -31.75 14.13
N PRO A 41 -1.34 -31.60 13.72
CA PRO A 41 -1.01 -31.29 12.36
C PRO A 41 -1.17 -32.53 11.48
N ASN A 42 -1.35 -32.32 10.19
CA ASN A 42 -1.19 -33.40 9.21
C ASN A 42 0.21 -34.03 9.36
N LYS A 43 0.33 -35.35 9.25
CA LYS A 43 1.61 -36.06 9.38
C LYS A 43 1.97 -36.62 8.01
N ARG A 44 2.69 -35.82 7.22
CA ARG A 44 3.10 -36.24 5.88
C ARG A 44 4.02 -37.48 5.97
N PRO A 45 3.80 -38.53 5.16
CA PRO A 45 4.70 -39.66 5.09
C PRO A 45 6.13 -39.25 4.76
N PHE A 46 7.11 -39.91 5.37
CA PHE A 46 8.53 -39.59 5.21
C PHE A 46 9.37 -40.88 5.09
N ALA A 47 10.57 -40.72 4.55
CA ALA A 47 11.54 -41.78 4.36
C ALA A 47 12.53 -41.78 5.53
N LEU A 48 12.88 -42.95 6.09
CA LEU A 48 13.82 -43.04 7.22
C LEU A 48 15.28 -42.80 6.80
N ASP A 49 15.58 -42.97 5.51
CA ASP A 49 16.88 -42.76 4.88
C ASP A 49 17.12 -41.32 4.39
N ASP A 50 16.17 -40.40 4.60
CA ASP A 50 16.32 -39.00 4.15
C ASP A 50 17.30 -38.20 5.05
N PRO A 51 18.44 -37.74 4.51
CA PRO A 51 19.44 -36.98 5.28
C PRO A 51 18.94 -35.59 5.69
N ASN A 52 17.89 -35.05 5.06
CA ASN A 52 17.39 -33.72 5.39
C ASN A 52 16.60 -33.69 6.71
N ILE A 53 16.15 -34.85 7.21
CA ILE A 53 15.34 -34.98 8.44
C ILE A 53 16.06 -35.70 9.59
N SER A 54 17.35 -36.02 9.40
CA SER A 54 18.18 -36.80 10.32
C SER A 54 19.04 -35.96 11.26
N LEU A 55 18.86 -34.63 11.27
CA LEU A 55 19.64 -33.74 12.13
C LEU A 55 19.30 -33.91 13.62
N PRO A 56 20.24 -33.63 14.52
CA PRO A 56 20.02 -33.75 15.96
C PRO A 56 19.01 -32.72 16.48
N PHE A 57 18.24 -33.13 17.48
CA PHE A 57 17.28 -32.24 18.15
C PHE A 57 18.02 -31.24 19.04
N THR A 58 17.96 -29.96 18.67
CA THR A 58 18.51 -28.87 19.47
C THR A 58 17.59 -28.57 20.67
N THR A 59 18.05 -28.88 21.89
CA THR A 59 17.30 -28.62 23.13
C THR A 59 17.26 -27.12 23.49
N HIS A 60 18.36 -26.41 23.24
CA HIS A 60 18.49 -24.98 23.51
C HIS A 60 18.41 -24.18 22.21
N GLN A 61 17.27 -23.55 21.98
CA GLN A 61 17.08 -22.65 20.84
C GLN A 61 17.76 -21.31 21.11
N THR A 62 18.43 -20.77 20.11
CA THR A 62 19.06 -19.43 20.20
C THR A 62 18.04 -18.34 20.53
N VAL A 63 16.88 -18.42 19.87
CA VAL A 63 15.72 -17.58 20.17
C VAL A 63 14.56 -18.48 20.60
N PRO A 64 14.27 -18.60 21.91
CA PRO A 64 13.09 -19.32 22.38
C PRO A 64 11.79 -18.53 22.11
N THR A 65 10.66 -19.22 22.11
CA THR A 65 9.35 -18.62 21.77
C THR A 65 8.98 -17.42 22.65
N TRP A 66 9.29 -17.45 23.95
CA TRP A 66 9.02 -16.31 24.84
C TRP A 66 9.83 -15.07 24.45
N LEU A 67 11.10 -15.26 24.06
CA LEU A 67 11.98 -14.17 23.64
C LEU A 67 11.51 -13.59 22.31
N LEU A 68 11.03 -14.44 21.39
CA LEU A 68 10.39 -13.98 20.16
C LEU A 68 9.22 -13.04 20.44
N VAL A 69 8.32 -13.41 21.37
CA VAL A 69 7.17 -12.56 21.75
C VAL A 69 7.63 -11.23 22.34
N VAL A 70 8.66 -11.25 23.20
CA VAL A 70 9.23 -10.03 23.75
C VAL A 70 9.81 -9.13 22.64
N LEU A 71 10.66 -9.68 21.77
CA LEU A 71 11.36 -8.90 20.74
C LEU A 71 10.43 -8.39 19.65
N CYS A 72 9.41 -9.16 19.25
CA CYS A 72 8.61 -8.85 18.06
C CYS A 72 7.23 -8.27 18.39
N ALA A 73 6.78 -8.34 19.65
CA ALA A 73 5.54 -7.72 20.09
C ALA A 73 5.78 -6.69 21.21
N LEU A 74 6.35 -7.10 22.34
CA LEU A 74 6.46 -6.21 23.51
C LEU A 74 7.40 -5.03 23.28
N VAL A 75 8.60 -5.27 22.73
CA VAL A 75 9.57 -4.21 22.41
C VAL A 75 8.95 -3.21 21.41
N PRO A 76 8.36 -3.63 20.27
CA PRO A 76 7.65 -2.72 19.38
C PRO A 76 6.51 -1.93 20.06
N VAL A 77 5.70 -2.55 20.92
CA VAL A 77 4.65 -1.83 21.69
C VAL A 77 5.26 -0.68 22.50
N VAL A 78 6.35 -0.95 23.22
CA VAL A 78 7.04 0.04 24.06
C VAL A 78 7.71 1.12 23.20
N VAL A 79 8.39 0.75 22.11
CA VAL A 79 9.04 1.72 21.23
C VAL A 79 8.01 2.64 20.55
N ILE A 80 6.89 2.09 20.06
CA ILE A 80 5.78 2.87 19.49
C ILE A 80 5.22 3.83 20.54
N PHE A 81 5.05 3.37 21.79
CA PHE A 81 4.63 4.24 22.89
C PHE A 81 5.59 5.41 23.11
N ILE A 82 6.88 5.12 23.26
CA ILE A 82 7.91 6.15 23.52
C ILE A 82 7.95 7.16 22.36
N VAL A 83 7.97 6.69 21.11
CA VAL A 83 8.03 7.56 19.93
C VAL A 83 6.76 8.41 19.80
N SER A 84 5.57 7.83 19.97
CA SER A 84 4.30 8.56 19.88
C SER A 84 4.10 9.56 21.02
N VAL A 85 4.64 9.30 22.22
CA VAL A 85 4.52 10.23 23.35
C VAL A 85 5.58 11.32 23.32
N LEU A 86 6.83 11.00 22.94
CA LEU A 86 7.94 11.96 22.99
C LEU A 86 8.14 12.74 21.68
N LEU A 87 8.03 12.09 20.52
CA LEU A 87 8.45 12.66 19.24
C LEU A 87 7.28 13.17 18.38
N VAL A 88 6.06 12.70 18.66
CA VAL A 88 4.83 13.25 18.08
C VAL A 88 4.27 14.29 19.04
N PRO A 89 3.83 15.48 18.61
CA PRO A 89 3.93 16.01 17.27
C PRO A 89 5.35 16.53 16.99
N GLY A 90 5.80 16.36 15.75
CA GLY A 90 7.04 16.96 15.30
C GLY A 90 6.97 18.50 15.31
N ALA A 91 8.04 19.15 14.86
CA ALA A 91 8.18 20.61 14.80
C ALA A 91 7.19 21.32 13.85
N THR A 92 6.26 20.59 13.21
CA THR A 92 5.26 21.10 12.28
C THR A 92 4.02 21.68 12.95
N VAL A 93 3.86 21.52 14.26
CA VAL A 93 2.72 22.10 14.99
C VAL A 93 3.00 23.58 15.31
N PRO A 94 2.06 24.50 15.01
CA PRO A 94 2.19 25.92 15.36
C PRO A 94 2.47 26.10 16.86
N ARG A 95 3.36 27.04 17.21
CA ARG A 95 3.74 27.30 18.62
C ARG A 95 2.57 27.66 19.54
N ASN A 96 1.46 28.12 18.97
CA ASN A 96 0.26 28.55 19.69
C ASN A 96 -0.83 27.46 19.76
N ALA A 97 -0.54 26.22 19.33
CA ALA A 97 -1.53 25.16 19.34
C ALA A 97 -1.90 24.73 20.77
N PRO A 98 -3.20 24.54 21.08
CA PRO A 98 -3.61 24.13 22.41
C PRO A 98 -3.11 22.70 22.74
N PRO A 99 -2.67 22.45 23.98
CA PRO A 99 -2.07 21.17 24.39
C PRO A 99 -3.04 20.00 24.26
N ALA A 100 -4.36 20.25 24.34
CA ALA A 100 -5.38 19.23 24.15
C ALA A 100 -5.37 18.62 22.74
N LEU A 101 -5.18 19.45 21.69
CA LEU A 101 -5.11 18.95 20.30
C LEU A 101 -3.82 18.16 20.05
N ILE A 102 -2.73 18.61 20.66
CA ILE A 102 -1.44 17.92 20.64
C ILE A 102 -1.59 16.52 21.27
N TRP A 103 -2.19 16.44 22.45
CA TRP A 103 -2.35 15.16 23.14
C TRP A 103 -3.33 14.23 22.43
N LYS A 104 -4.44 14.77 21.88
CA LYS A 104 -5.36 14.01 21.02
C LYS A 104 -4.61 13.36 19.84
N ARG A 105 -3.70 14.10 19.20
CA ARG A 105 -2.88 13.58 18.09
C ARG A 105 -1.89 12.51 18.56
N LYS A 106 -1.21 12.71 19.70
CA LYS A 106 -0.31 11.69 20.29
C LYS A 106 -1.05 10.37 20.56
N MET A 107 -2.24 10.46 21.18
CA MET A 107 -3.05 9.29 21.50
C MET A 107 -3.59 8.61 20.24
N TRP A 108 -3.96 9.38 19.22
CA TRP A 108 -4.38 8.85 17.92
C TRP A 108 -3.28 8.04 17.25
N GLU A 109 -2.06 8.60 17.17
CA GLU A 109 -0.89 7.92 16.61
C GLU A 109 -0.53 6.66 17.38
N LEU A 110 -0.61 6.70 18.71
CA LEU A 110 -0.39 5.53 19.55
C LEU A 110 -1.42 4.42 19.29
N HIS A 111 -2.71 4.77 19.28
CA HIS A 111 -3.81 3.83 19.03
C HIS A 111 -3.66 3.12 17.69
N VAL A 112 -3.43 3.89 16.63
CA VAL A 112 -3.27 3.38 15.27
C VAL A 112 -1.97 2.58 15.11
N GLY A 113 -0.88 3.01 15.76
CA GLY A 113 0.38 2.27 15.81
C GLY A 113 0.24 0.89 16.45
N TRP A 114 -0.49 0.77 17.55
CA TRP A 114 -0.72 -0.53 18.19
C TRP A 114 -1.71 -1.42 17.44
N LEU A 115 -2.78 -0.84 16.87
CA LEU A 115 -3.69 -1.58 16.00
C LEU A 115 -2.96 -2.17 14.79
N GLY A 116 -2.09 -1.39 14.16
CA GLY A 116 -1.28 -1.89 13.04
C GLY A 116 -0.28 -2.96 13.47
N LEU A 117 0.42 -2.79 14.59
CA LEU A 117 1.31 -3.84 15.09
C LEU A 117 0.56 -5.15 15.38
N LEU A 118 -0.59 -5.06 16.05
CA LEU A 118 -1.42 -6.23 16.37
C LEU A 118 -1.93 -6.90 15.09
N MET A 119 -2.34 -6.12 14.09
CA MET A 119 -2.77 -6.63 12.80
C MET A 119 -1.62 -7.32 12.05
N ALA A 120 -0.42 -6.72 12.01
CA ALA A 120 0.74 -7.32 11.35
C ALA A 120 1.11 -8.68 11.98
N VAL A 121 1.34 -8.71 13.30
CA VAL A 121 1.75 -9.92 14.02
C VAL A 121 0.60 -10.94 14.07
N GLY A 122 -0.63 -10.49 14.32
CA GLY A 122 -1.79 -11.36 14.44
C GLY A 122 -2.17 -12.04 13.13
N SER A 123 -2.16 -11.31 12.01
CA SER A 123 -2.39 -11.91 10.69
C SER A 123 -1.29 -12.89 10.30
N ALA A 124 -0.01 -12.55 10.53
CA ALA A 124 1.10 -13.47 10.29
C ALA A 124 0.95 -14.76 11.10
N PHE A 125 0.60 -14.63 12.39
CA PHE A 125 0.37 -15.78 13.27
C PHE A 125 -0.78 -16.66 12.81
N PHE A 126 -1.88 -16.06 12.34
CA PHE A 126 -3.04 -16.77 11.78
C PHE A 126 -2.66 -17.60 10.56
N PHE A 127 -2.07 -16.99 9.53
CA PHE A 127 -1.69 -17.69 8.30
C PHE A 127 -0.69 -18.81 8.56
N VAL A 128 0.33 -18.55 9.37
CA VAL A 128 1.34 -19.57 9.69
C VAL A 128 0.74 -20.75 10.44
N SER A 129 -0.11 -20.49 11.44
CA SER A 129 -0.72 -21.56 12.25
C SER A 129 -1.63 -22.45 11.40
N GLY A 130 -2.41 -21.86 10.49
CA GLY A 130 -3.22 -22.61 9.53
C GLY A 130 -2.36 -23.45 8.57
N ILE A 131 -1.41 -22.83 7.88
CA ILE A 131 -0.59 -23.52 6.87
C ILE A 131 0.26 -24.64 7.50
N LYS A 132 0.80 -24.44 8.70
CA LYS A 132 1.56 -25.47 9.42
C LYS A 132 0.77 -26.75 9.61
N ASN A 133 -0.48 -26.64 10.05
CA ASN A 133 -1.33 -27.80 10.30
C ASN A 133 -1.79 -28.48 9.01
N MET A 134 -2.02 -27.71 7.94
CA MET A 134 -2.40 -28.24 6.64
C MET A 134 -1.25 -28.99 5.96
N CYS A 135 -0.06 -28.40 5.93
CA CYS A 135 1.08 -28.94 5.19
C CYS A 135 1.77 -30.09 5.91
N GLY A 136 1.87 -30.06 7.25
CA GLY A 136 2.38 -31.21 8.00
C GLY A 136 3.82 -31.61 7.68
N LYS A 137 4.66 -30.66 7.24
CA LYS A 137 6.01 -30.93 6.73
C LYS A 137 6.96 -31.33 7.87
N PRO A 138 7.68 -32.46 7.75
CA PRO A 138 8.79 -32.83 8.63
C PRO A 138 9.83 -31.73 8.80
N ARG A 139 10.27 -31.51 10.04
CA ARG A 139 11.42 -30.67 10.36
C ARG A 139 12.75 -31.39 10.06
N PRO A 140 13.85 -30.64 9.94
CA PRO A 140 15.16 -31.26 9.77
C PRO A 140 15.60 -32.15 10.93
N ASP A 141 15.03 -31.92 12.12
CA ASP A 141 15.28 -32.69 13.32
C ASP A 141 14.14 -33.68 13.67
N LEU A 142 13.39 -34.16 12.66
CA LEU A 142 12.24 -35.05 12.91
C LEU A 142 12.67 -36.42 13.45
N LEU A 143 13.67 -37.07 12.85
CA LEU A 143 14.00 -38.46 13.21
C LEU A 143 14.50 -38.56 14.67
N SER A 144 15.28 -37.58 15.12
CA SER A 144 15.77 -37.48 16.49
C SER A 144 14.66 -37.19 17.52
N ARG A 145 13.51 -36.64 17.09
CA ARG A 145 12.31 -36.51 17.93
C ARG A 145 11.43 -37.75 17.91
N CYS A 146 11.28 -38.35 16.73
CA CYS A 146 10.37 -39.43 16.42
C CYS A 146 10.78 -40.74 17.11
N GLU A 147 12.08 -41.05 17.14
CA GLU A 147 12.63 -42.32 17.64
C GLU A 147 11.89 -43.51 17.00
N PRO A 148 12.12 -43.79 15.70
CA PRO A 148 11.31 -44.71 14.92
C PRO A 148 11.42 -46.17 15.40
N ASP A 149 10.30 -46.90 15.34
CA ASP A 149 10.29 -48.35 15.60
C ASP A 149 10.81 -49.17 14.41
N LEU A 150 12.12 -49.40 14.39
CA LEU A 150 12.75 -50.22 13.37
C LEU A 150 12.33 -51.70 13.44
N ALA A 151 11.88 -52.19 14.60
CA ALA A 151 11.49 -53.60 14.74
C ALA A 151 10.17 -53.92 14.02
N ASN A 152 9.24 -52.96 14.00
CA ASN A 152 7.90 -53.10 13.40
C ASN A 152 7.71 -52.23 12.15
N ALA A 153 8.79 -51.76 11.52
CA ALA A 153 8.75 -50.79 10.44
C ALA A 153 7.84 -51.20 9.26
N ALA A 154 7.78 -52.50 8.94
CA ALA A 154 6.95 -53.03 7.87
C ALA A 154 5.44 -52.78 8.05
N GLN A 155 4.97 -52.65 9.30
CA GLN A 155 3.54 -52.39 9.60
C GLN A 155 3.14 -50.94 9.30
N TYR A 156 4.09 -50.00 9.30
CA TYR A 156 3.84 -48.57 9.15
C TYR A 156 4.19 -48.04 7.76
N GLN A 157 4.54 -48.93 6.83
CA GLN A 157 4.85 -48.57 5.45
C GLN A 157 3.57 -48.19 4.70
N VAL A 158 3.54 -46.97 4.16
CA VAL A 158 2.39 -46.41 3.43
C VAL A 158 2.69 -46.19 1.95
N GLY A 159 3.96 -46.24 1.54
CA GLY A 159 4.35 -46.07 0.15
C GLY A 159 5.80 -46.45 -0.11
N GLY A 160 6.19 -46.45 -1.38
CA GLY A 160 7.53 -46.82 -1.83
C GLY A 160 7.46 -47.41 -3.24
N PHE A 161 8.50 -47.20 -4.04
CA PHE A 161 8.59 -47.80 -5.37
C PHE A 161 9.14 -49.22 -5.25
N SER A 162 8.44 -50.20 -5.84
CA SER A 162 8.87 -51.61 -5.81
C SER A 162 10.23 -51.75 -6.52
N GLY A 163 11.27 -52.12 -5.76
CA GLY A 163 12.64 -52.28 -6.27
C GLY A 163 13.65 -51.21 -5.82
N GLN A 164 13.25 -50.21 -5.03
CA GLN A 164 14.18 -49.28 -4.37
C GLN A 164 14.15 -49.43 -2.85
N ALA A 165 15.28 -49.12 -2.19
CA ALA A 165 15.46 -49.22 -0.74
C ALA A 165 14.67 -48.15 0.04
N THR A 166 14.17 -47.11 -0.63
CA THR A 166 13.47 -45.99 0.00
C THR A 166 12.00 -46.31 0.17
N HIS A 167 11.59 -46.54 1.42
CA HIS A 167 10.22 -46.76 1.83
C HIS A 167 9.66 -45.53 2.55
N LEU A 168 8.38 -45.23 2.34
CA LEU A 168 7.67 -44.17 3.02
C LEU A 168 6.88 -44.73 4.19
N TYR A 169 7.08 -44.14 5.35
CA TYR A 169 6.47 -44.54 6.61
C TYR A 169 5.49 -43.47 7.11
N SER A 170 4.45 -43.93 7.78
CA SER A 170 3.51 -43.06 8.51
C SER A 170 4.14 -42.52 9.79
N GLY A 171 3.70 -41.34 10.25
CA GLY A 171 4.11 -40.78 11.54
C GLY A 171 3.75 -41.63 12.77
N ALA A 172 2.95 -42.68 12.60
CA ALA A 172 2.65 -43.66 13.65
C ALA A 172 3.85 -44.58 14.00
N ILE A 173 4.92 -44.59 13.20
CA ILE A 173 6.15 -45.34 13.49
C ILE A 173 6.94 -44.77 14.69
N CYS A 174 6.66 -43.53 15.10
CA CYS A 174 7.39 -42.83 16.14
C CYS A 174 7.04 -43.35 17.54
N LYS A 175 8.06 -43.73 18.34
CA LYS A 175 7.88 -44.20 19.74
C LYS A 175 7.75 -43.08 20.77
N GLN A 176 7.97 -41.83 20.36
CA GLN A 176 7.97 -40.68 21.26
C GLN A 176 6.69 -40.58 22.09
N THR A 177 6.84 -40.51 23.42
CA THR A 177 5.71 -40.42 24.36
C THR A 177 5.15 -39.01 24.45
N ASP A 178 5.98 -37.99 24.21
CA ASP A 178 5.54 -36.58 24.19
C ASP A 178 4.92 -36.22 22.83
N LYS A 179 3.58 -36.17 22.80
CA LYS A 179 2.79 -35.76 21.63
C LYS A 179 3.13 -34.33 21.17
N TYR A 180 3.41 -33.40 22.08
CA TYR A 180 3.74 -32.02 21.71
C TYR A 180 5.07 -31.96 20.95
N LYS A 181 6.10 -32.68 21.44
CA LYS A 181 7.42 -32.77 20.79
C LYS A 181 7.31 -33.38 19.39
N LEU A 182 6.50 -34.44 19.26
CA LEU A 182 6.26 -35.11 17.97
C LEU A 182 5.50 -34.20 16.99
N ASP A 183 4.38 -33.63 17.43
CA ASP A 183 3.55 -32.76 16.59
C ASP A 183 4.31 -31.48 16.17
N ASP A 184 5.16 -30.91 17.03
CA ASP A 184 6.05 -29.82 16.62
C ASP A 184 7.05 -30.26 15.54
N GLY A 185 7.48 -31.53 15.53
CA GLY A 185 8.32 -32.13 14.49
C GLY A 185 7.69 -32.11 13.09
N PHE A 186 6.36 -32.12 12.98
CA PHE A 186 5.61 -32.04 11.71
C PHE A 186 5.17 -30.62 11.34
N ARG A 187 5.58 -29.60 12.10
CA ARG A 187 5.23 -28.20 11.85
C ARG A 187 6.41 -27.40 11.28
N SER A 188 7.11 -27.92 10.27
CA SER A 188 8.24 -27.19 9.67
C SER A 188 7.80 -26.02 8.78
N TYR A 189 6.86 -26.22 7.86
CA TYR A 189 6.50 -25.21 6.88
C TYR A 189 5.20 -24.47 7.25
N PRO A 190 5.15 -23.13 7.20
CA PRO A 190 6.26 -22.17 7.15
C PRO A 190 6.88 -21.91 8.54
N SER A 191 8.01 -21.20 8.61
CA SER A 191 8.65 -20.83 9.89
C SER A 191 7.89 -19.71 10.60
N GLY A 192 7.36 -20.00 11.80
CA GLY A 192 6.63 -19.00 12.59
C GLY A 192 7.51 -17.97 13.29
N HIS A 193 8.75 -18.33 13.64
CA HIS A 193 9.71 -17.35 14.18
C HIS A 193 10.10 -16.33 13.12
N SER A 194 10.35 -16.80 11.90
CA SER A 194 10.67 -15.94 10.75
C SER A 194 9.51 -15.01 10.40
N ALA A 195 8.28 -15.53 10.38
CA ALA A 195 7.09 -14.73 10.08
C ALA A 195 6.77 -13.70 11.16
N ALA A 196 6.81 -14.09 12.44
CA ALA A 196 6.52 -13.16 13.54
C ALA A 196 7.60 -12.07 13.67
N SER A 197 8.88 -12.43 13.49
CA SER A 197 9.97 -11.45 13.52
C SER A 197 9.87 -10.46 12.37
N ALA A 198 9.63 -10.93 11.15
CA ALA A 198 9.37 -10.07 10.02
C ALA A 198 8.14 -9.19 10.24
N ALA A 199 7.01 -9.75 10.68
CA ALA A 199 5.77 -9.00 10.89
C ALA A 199 5.94 -7.85 11.90
N GLY A 200 6.45 -8.15 13.10
CA GLY A 200 6.55 -7.16 14.18
C GLY A 200 7.68 -6.15 14.00
N LEU A 201 8.87 -6.62 13.64
CA LEU A 201 10.06 -5.77 13.57
C LEU A 201 10.14 -4.97 12.25
N ILE A 202 9.63 -5.50 11.13
CA ILE A 202 9.54 -4.72 9.90
C ILE A 202 8.43 -3.68 10.02
N TYR A 203 7.30 -4.01 10.66
CA TYR A 203 6.29 -3.01 10.99
C TYR A 203 6.89 -1.89 11.84
N LEU A 204 7.68 -2.24 12.87
CA LEU A 204 8.40 -1.26 13.69
C LEU A 204 9.39 -0.43 12.85
N SER A 205 10.16 -1.07 11.96
CA SER A 205 11.10 -0.38 11.06
C SER A 205 10.38 0.64 10.19
N LEU A 206 9.24 0.27 9.59
CA LEU A 206 8.40 1.16 8.78
C LEU A 206 7.80 2.30 9.61
N PHE A 207 7.34 2.00 10.82
CA PHE A 207 6.84 3.00 11.76
C PHE A 207 7.91 4.02 12.14
N LEU A 208 9.12 3.57 12.49
CA LEU A 208 10.23 4.47 12.79
C LEU A 208 10.63 5.28 11.55
N ALA A 209 10.68 4.65 10.38
CA ALA A 209 11.01 5.34 9.13
C ALA A 209 9.99 6.45 8.82
N SER A 210 8.70 6.22 9.09
CA SER A 210 7.67 7.24 8.93
C SER A 210 7.84 8.40 9.91
N LYS A 211 8.09 8.12 11.20
CA LYS A 211 8.23 9.18 12.22
C LYS A 211 9.52 9.97 12.11
N PHE A 212 10.59 9.37 11.60
CA PHE A 212 11.88 10.04 11.39
C PHE A 212 12.08 10.58 9.98
N ALA A 213 11.05 10.51 9.12
CA ALA A 213 11.13 10.93 7.72
C ALA A 213 12.31 10.27 6.96
N VAL A 214 12.58 9.00 7.26
CA VAL A 214 13.58 8.19 6.53
C VAL A 214 12.92 7.68 5.26
N THR A 215 13.05 8.44 4.18
CA THR A 215 12.58 8.09 2.84
C THR A 215 13.73 8.11 1.86
N ILE A 216 13.55 7.38 0.75
CA ILE A 216 14.38 7.63 -0.44
C ILE A 216 14.01 9.03 -0.94
N PRO A 217 14.98 9.95 -1.07
CA PRO A 217 14.73 11.30 -1.56
C PRO A 217 14.04 11.24 -2.92
N PHE A 218 12.91 11.93 -3.04
CA PHE A 218 12.17 12.06 -4.30
C PHE A 218 11.87 13.53 -4.56
N VAL A 219 11.70 13.86 -5.83
CA VAL A 219 11.40 15.21 -6.30
C VAL A 219 9.89 15.34 -6.48
N THR A 220 9.29 16.40 -5.93
CA THR A 220 7.89 16.74 -6.20
C THR A 220 7.81 17.52 -7.51
N LEU A 221 7.31 16.89 -8.56
CA LEU A 221 7.08 17.55 -9.84
C LEU A 221 5.83 18.45 -9.77
N GLY A 222 5.96 19.71 -10.16
CA GLY A 222 4.82 20.62 -10.26
C GLY A 222 3.91 20.31 -11.46
N PRO A 223 2.70 20.89 -11.52
CA PRO A 223 1.74 20.68 -12.62
C PRO A 223 2.28 21.03 -14.01
N THR A 224 3.34 21.83 -14.08
CA THR A 224 4.00 22.33 -15.30
C THR A 224 5.32 21.61 -15.63
N ASP A 225 5.77 20.66 -14.80
CA ASP A 225 7.11 20.06 -14.92
C ASP A 225 7.15 18.77 -15.75
N THR A 226 6.01 18.29 -16.27
CA THR A 226 5.91 16.97 -16.93
C THR A 226 6.48 16.90 -18.35
N THR A 227 7.09 17.97 -18.87
CA THR A 227 7.54 18.06 -20.28
C THR A 227 9.01 18.43 -20.47
N ASP A 228 9.82 18.51 -19.41
CA ASP A 228 11.21 18.98 -19.50
C ASP A 228 12.22 17.81 -19.38
N ASP A 229 12.72 17.30 -20.50
CA ASP A 229 13.73 16.23 -20.58
C ASP A 229 15.03 16.57 -19.83
N SER A 230 15.28 17.85 -19.54
CA SER A 230 16.44 18.29 -18.77
C SER A 230 16.41 17.86 -17.29
N LEU A 231 15.26 17.41 -16.78
CA LEU A 231 15.09 16.92 -15.40
C LEU A 231 15.72 15.53 -15.18
N HIS A 232 15.96 14.75 -16.25
CA HIS A 232 16.46 13.37 -16.16
C HIS A 232 17.95 13.20 -16.51
N VAL A 233 18.69 14.30 -16.72
CA VAL A 233 20.10 14.24 -17.18
C VAL A 233 21.07 14.21 -16.00
N ALA A 234 21.91 13.17 -15.92
CA ALA A 234 22.91 13.00 -14.86
C ALA A 234 23.99 14.12 -14.81
N PHE A 235 24.28 14.74 -15.95
CA PHE A 235 25.21 15.87 -16.07
C PHE A 235 24.59 17.00 -16.90
N PRO A 236 23.80 17.89 -16.28
CA PRO A 236 23.13 18.97 -17.00
C PRO A 236 24.11 19.92 -17.71
N SER A 237 25.33 20.08 -17.17
CA SER A 237 26.41 20.86 -17.78
C SER A 237 26.96 20.26 -19.08
N ARG A 238 26.68 18.98 -19.37
CA ARG A 238 27.09 18.28 -20.60
C ARG A 238 25.98 18.19 -21.65
N HIS A 239 24.77 18.67 -21.35
CA HIS A 239 23.67 18.65 -22.31
C HIS A 239 23.96 19.61 -23.47
N ASN A 240 23.77 19.13 -24.70
CA ASN A 240 24.28 19.76 -25.93
C ASN A 240 23.66 21.14 -26.24
N SER A 241 22.59 21.51 -25.53
CA SER A 241 21.96 22.84 -25.59
C SER A 241 22.88 23.97 -25.08
N LEU A 242 23.86 23.67 -24.24
CA LEU A 242 24.87 24.65 -23.78
C LEU A 242 26.07 24.79 -24.75
N ARG A 243 26.36 23.76 -25.56
CA ARG A 243 27.54 23.73 -26.45
C ARG A 243 27.27 24.24 -27.87
N PHE A 244 26.06 24.06 -28.39
CA PHE A 244 25.69 24.58 -29.72
C PHE A 244 25.71 26.13 -29.81
N VAL A 245 25.74 26.80 -28.65
CA VAL A 245 25.69 28.25 -28.52
C VAL A 245 27.09 28.85 -28.50
N ALA A 246 28.08 28.13 -27.95
CA ALA A 246 29.46 28.59 -27.89
C ALA A 246 30.17 28.55 -29.26
N ASN A 247 29.70 27.73 -30.19
CA ASN A 247 30.31 27.57 -31.52
C ASN A 247 29.64 28.36 -32.64
N ASN A 248 28.48 28.99 -32.41
CA ASN A 248 27.76 29.77 -33.42
C ASN A 248 27.88 31.29 -33.23
N SER A 249 28.83 31.76 -32.43
CA SER A 249 29.23 33.17 -32.40
C SER A 249 30.09 33.51 -33.64
N ASN A 250 29.52 33.31 -34.83
CA ASN A 250 29.99 34.00 -36.03
C ASN A 250 29.03 35.15 -36.29
N LYS A 251 29.50 36.32 -35.84
CA LYS A 251 29.39 37.64 -36.46
C LYS A 251 28.04 37.99 -37.13
N ASP A 252 27.38 38.96 -36.50
CA ASP A 252 26.62 40.05 -37.13
C ASP A 252 25.08 40.08 -37.00
N ASP A 253 24.47 39.37 -36.04
CA ASP A 253 23.04 39.57 -35.68
C ASP A 253 22.77 39.43 -34.15
N GLU A 254 23.69 39.97 -33.35
CA GLU A 254 24.10 39.37 -32.06
C GLU A 254 23.32 39.80 -30.80
N THR A 255 22.38 40.73 -30.86
CA THR A 255 21.89 41.38 -29.62
C THR A 255 20.63 40.80 -28.96
N ARG A 256 19.88 39.91 -29.62
CA ARG A 256 18.59 39.41 -29.08
C ARG A 256 18.50 37.89 -28.96
N ALA A 257 19.02 37.14 -29.93
CA ALA A 257 19.06 35.67 -29.89
C ALA A 257 20.06 35.17 -28.82
N ALA A 258 21.27 35.75 -28.76
CA ALA A 258 22.27 35.40 -27.74
C ALA A 258 21.77 35.67 -26.31
N LYS A 259 21.09 36.82 -26.09
CA LYS A 259 20.47 37.14 -24.80
C LYS A 259 19.37 36.14 -24.42
N THR A 260 18.52 35.74 -25.36
CA THR A 260 17.44 34.77 -25.12
C THR A 260 17.99 33.40 -24.70
N THR A 261 19.11 32.98 -25.29
CA THR A 261 19.74 31.69 -25.01
C THR A 261 20.46 31.65 -23.66
N VAL A 262 21.18 32.72 -23.31
CA VAL A 262 21.81 32.87 -21.98
C VAL A 262 20.75 32.86 -20.87
N VAL A 263 19.61 33.53 -21.09
CA VAL A 263 18.48 33.55 -20.15
C VAL A 263 17.89 32.14 -19.95
N ARG A 264 17.73 31.35 -21.02
CA ARG A 264 17.27 29.94 -20.91
C ARG A 264 18.24 29.06 -20.15
N ALA A 265 19.54 29.18 -20.40
CA ALA A 265 20.57 28.44 -19.68
C ALA A 265 20.59 28.78 -18.18
N GLN A 266 20.46 30.06 -17.84
CA GLN A 266 20.37 30.53 -16.47
C GLN A 266 19.09 30.03 -15.78
N GLN A 267 17.96 30.01 -16.49
CA GLN A 267 16.71 29.46 -16.00
C GLN A 267 16.81 27.94 -15.74
N GLN A 268 17.43 27.17 -16.64
CA GLN A 268 17.68 25.74 -16.42
C GLN A 268 18.61 25.49 -15.23
N MET A 269 19.71 26.24 -15.11
CA MET A 269 20.62 26.13 -13.96
C MET A 269 19.90 26.44 -12.64
N SER A 270 19.04 27.46 -12.62
CA SER A 270 18.22 27.81 -11.46
C SER A 270 17.22 26.71 -11.09
N ARG A 271 16.62 26.02 -12.08
CA ARG A 271 15.75 24.85 -11.88
C ARG A 271 16.52 23.67 -11.30
N ILE A 272 17.69 23.33 -11.86
CA ILE A 272 18.51 22.22 -11.32
C ILE A 272 18.92 22.50 -9.88
N GLN A 273 19.26 23.76 -9.58
CA GLN A 273 19.58 24.19 -8.22
C GLN A 273 18.37 24.13 -7.29
N SER A 274 17.16 24.42 -7.78
CA SER A 274 15.94 24.28 -6.98
C SER A 274 15.60 22.81 -6.70
N LEU A 275 15.77 21.90 -7.66
CA LEU A 275 15.57 20.45 -7.46
C LEU A 275 16.53 19.88 -6.41
N ARG A 276 17.82 20.26 -6.47
CA ARG A 276 18.81 19.86 -5.45
C ARG A 276 18.49 20.38 -4.05
N ARG A 277 17.68 21.44 -3.94
CA ARG A 277 17.23 22.01 -2.67
C ARG A 277 15.92 21.39 -2.16
N GLN A 278 15.20 20.64 -3.00
CA GLN A 278 13.92 20.05 -2.62
C GLN A 278 14.07 18.77 -1.78
N ALA A 279 15.18 18.03 -1.91
CA ALA A 279 15.37 16.79 -1.18
C ALA A 279 16.83 16.59 -0.75
N ALA A 280 17.02 16.03 0.44
CA ALA A 280 18.32 15.63 0.97
C ALA A 280 18.21 14.23 1.56
N ALA A 281 19.30 13.47 1.51
CA ALA A 281 19.35 12.18 2.18
C ALA A 281 19.25 12.38 3.70
N PRO A 282 18.44 11.58 4.42
CA PRO A 282 18.39 11.66 5.87
C PRO A 282 19.75 11.28 6.48
N PRO A 283 20.11 11.84 7.65
CA PRO A 283 21.33 11.47 8.34
C PRO A 283 21.44 9.96 8.58
N ILE A 284 22.65 9.42 8.41
CA ILE A 284 22.91 7.96 8.48
C ILE A 284 22.48 7.35 9.83
N TYR A 285 22.57 8.11 10.93
CA TYR A 285 22.14 7.59 12.24
C TYR A 285 20.64 7.31 12.32
N LEU A 286 19.79 8.10 11.63
CA LEU A 286 18.35 7.82 11.56
C LEU A 286 18.09 6.56 10.74
N LEU A 287 18.80 6.42 9.62
CA LEU A 287 18.75 5.20 8.81
C LEU A 287 19.14 3.98 9.66
N ALA A 288 20.23 4.06 10.41
CA ALA A 288 20.68 2.98 11.30
C ALA A 288 19.60 2.62 12.34
N ILE A 289 19.00 3.60 13.02
CA ILE A 289 17.91 3.37 14.00
C ILE A 289 16.73 2.64 13.35
N THR A 290 16.34 3.03 12.15
CA THR A 290 15.22 2.39 11.42
C THR A 290 15.55 0.98 10.92
N LEU A 291 16.83 0.68 10.63
CA LEU A 291 17.26 -0.62 10.12
C LEU A 291 17.50 -1.67 11.21
N VAL A 292 17.83 -1.27 12.45
CA VAL A 292 18.09 -2.22 13.55
C VAL A 292 16.98 -3.27 13.72
N PRO A 293 15.68 -2.91 13.78
CA PRO A 293 14.61 -3.90 13.86
C PRO A 293 14.61 -4.87 12.67
N PHE A 294 14.83 -4.38 11.46
CA PHE A 294 14.89 -5.20 10.25
C PHE A 294 16.06 -6.20 10.31
N CYS A 295 17.25 -5.75 10.70
CA CYS A 295 18.41 -6.63 10.89
C CYS A 295 18.17 -7.68 11.99
N LEU A 296 17.52 -7.29 13.10
CA LEU A 296 17.13 -8.22 14.15
C LEU A 296 16.15 -9.29 13.64
N ALA A 297 15.21 -8.91 12.76
CA ALA A 297 14.29 -9.85 12.14
C ALA A 297 15.02 -10.92 11.31
N ILE A 298 16.02 -10.51 10.53
CA ILE A 298 16.88 -11.40 9.75
C ILE A 298 17.68 -12.32 10.66
N PHE A 299 18.27 -11.80 11.74
CA PHE A 299 19.01 -12.61 12.70
C PHE A 299 18.12 -13.70 13.32
N ILE A 300 16.91 -13.35 13.76
CA ILE A 300 15.94 -14.31 14.31
C ILE A 300 15.57 -15.37 13.26
N ALA A 301 15.36 -14.96 12.01
CA ALA A 301 15.07 -15.90 10.91
C ALA A 301 16.25 -16.85 10.66
N ALA A 302 17.48 -16.33 10.59
CA ALA A 302 18.70 -17.11 10.40
C ALA A 302 18.94 -18.09 11.55
N SER A 303 18.58 -17.74 12.79
CA SER A 303 18.68 -18.63 13.95
C SER A 303 17.95 -19.97 13.76
N ARG A 304 16.89 -19.99 12.96
CA ARG A 304 16.14 -21.20 12.68
C ARG A 304 16.86 -22.18 11.75
N TRP A 305 17.78 -21.69 10.94
CA TRP A 305 18.59 -22.52 10.05
C TRP A 305 19.68 -23.24 10.85
N PHE A 306 20.49 -22.51 11.61
CA PHE A 306 21.59 -23.11 12.36
C PHE A 306 21.15 -23.85 13.64
N ASP A 307 19.96 -23.57 14.19
CA ASP A 307 19.34 -24.41 15.24
C ASP A 307 18.73 -25.72 14.67
N PHE A 308 18.84 -25.99 13.35
CA PHE A 308 18.28 -27.15 12.64
C PHE A 308 16.75 -27.29 12.73
N ARG A 309 16.04 -26.16 12.91
CA ARG A 309 14.60 -26.14 13.15
C ARG A 309 13.77 -26.10 11.87
N HIS A 310 14.33 -25.53 10.81
CA HIS A 310 13.62 -25.24 9.57
C HIS A 310 14.55 -25.34 8.36
N HIS A 311 13.97 -25.76 7.24
CA HIS A 311 14.63 -25.63 5.94
C HIS A 311 14.59 -24.16 5.50
N GLY A 312 15.50 -23.78 4.60
CA GLY A 312 15.65 -22.42 4.11
C GLY A 312 14.39 -21.92 3.42
N PHE A 313 13.75 -22.79 2.63
CA PHE A 313 12.45 -22.52 2.01
C PHE A 313 11.37 -22.18 3.05
N ASP A 314 11.33 -22.89 4.17
CA ASP A 314 10.36 -22.66 5.24
C ASP A 314 10.60 -21.30 5.91
N ILE A 315 11.86 -20.88 6.03
CA ILE A 315 12.28 -19.59 6.58
C ILE A 315 11.91 -18.46 5.63
N LEU A 316 12.21 -18.59 4.34
CA LEU A 316 11.94 -17.58 3.31
C LEU A 316 10.44 -17.32 3.17
N PHE A 317 9.61 -18.37 3.08
CA PHE A 317 8.16 -18.21 3.00
C PHE A 317 7.57 -17.64 4.29
N GLY A 318 8.07 -18.06 5.45
CA GLY A 318 7.70 -17.45 6.72
C GLY A 318 8.01 -15.95 6.73
N PHE A 319 9.23 -15.57 6.34
CA PHE A 319 9.67 -14.18 6.29
C PHE A 319 8.81 -13.36 5.33
N LEU A 320 8.51 -13.90 4.14
CA LEU A 320 7.68 -13.26 3.13
C LEU A 320 6.25 -12.99 3.66
N ILE A 321 5.62 -13.96 4.33
CA ILE A 321 4.30 -13.76 4.97
C ILE A 321 4.38 -12.61 5.99
N GLY A 322 5.44 -12.57 6.80
CA GLY A 322 5.65 -11.48 7.76
C GLY A 322 5.87 -10.11 7.11
N VAL A 323 6.67 -10.03 6.03
CA VAL A 323 6.89 -8.81 5.25
C VAL A 323 5.58 -8.29 4.66
N ILE A 324 4.80 -9.16 4.02
CA ILE A 324 3.53 -8.79 3.38
C ILE A 324 2.55 -8.25 4.42
N THR A 325 2.40 -8.95 5.54
CA THR A 325 1.49 -8.53 6.62
C THR A 325 1.95 -7.23 7.28
N ALA A 326 3.25 -7.02 7.47
CA ALA A 326 3.81 -5.76 7.96
C ALA A 326 3.52 -4.59 7.01
N ILE A 327 3.81 -4.74 5.72
CA ILE A 327 3.58 -3.70 4.70
C ILE A 327 2.08 -3.39 4.59
N TYR A 328 1.25 -4.42 4.49
CA TYR A 328 -0.20 -4.25 4.39
C TYR A 328 -0.76 -3.50 5.59
N SER A 329 -0.41 -3.94 6.81
CA SER A 329 -0.89 -3.31 8.02
C SER A 329 -0.37 -1.88 8.20
N PHE A 330 0.91 -1.64 7.88
CA PHE A 330 1.46 -0.29 7.89
C PHE A 330 0.68 0.62 6.94
N ARG A 331 0.44 0.22 5.69
CA ARG A 331 -0.30 1.04 4.71
C ARG A 331 -1.78 1.22 5.05
N TYR A 332 -2.39 0.25 5.73
CA TYR A 332 -3.78 0.33 6.16
C TYR A 332 -3.99 1.44 7.20
N TYR A 333 -3.00 1.66 8.06
CA TYR A 333 -3.09 2.56 9.22
C TYR A 333 -2.29 3.85 9.08
N HIS A 334 -1.21 3.83 8.31
CA HIS A 334 -0.30 4.95 8.10
C HIS A 334 -0.32 5.42 6.65
N LEU A 335 -0.12 6.73 6.47
CA LEU A 335 0.11 7.29 5.16
C LEU A 335 1.42 6.73 4.55
N PRO A 336 1.51 6.65 3.22
CA PRO A 336 2.75 6.24 2.57
C PRO A 336 3.92 7.12 3.01
N ILE A 337 5.05 6.52 3.35
CA ILE A 337 6.22 7.25 3.89
C ILE A 337 6.65 8.39 2.92
N MET A 338 6.49 8.18 1.61
CA MET A 338 6.82 9.17 0.58
C MET A 338 5.85 10.37 0.53
N ALA A 339 4.58 10.23 0.87
CA ALA A 339 3.59 11.30 0.69
C ALA A 339 3.00 11.82 2.01
N GLY A 340 3.10 11.02 3.08
CA GLY A 340 2.33 11.19 4.30
C GLY A 340 2.93 12.07 5.38
N ALA A 341 4.11 12.64 5.15
CA ALA A 341 4.91 13.33 6.16
C ALA A 341 5.02 12.55 7.50
N GLY A 342 4.94 11.22 7.46
CA GLY A 342 5.04 10.35 8.63
C GLY A 342 3.76 10.11 9.43
N TRP A 343 2.59 10.62 9.01
CA TRP A 343 1.36 10.58 9.80
C TRP A 343 0.50 9.34 9.59
N ALA A 344 -0.31 9.00 10.60
CA ALA A 344 -1.40 8.05 10.49
C ALA A 344 -2.57 8.64 9.66
N TRP A 345 -3.42 7.77 9.10
CA TRP A 345 -4.69 8.21 8.53
C TRP A 345 -5.56 8.90 9.60
N GLY A 346 -6.38 9.87 9.19
CA GLY A 346 -7.29 10.58 10.09
C GLY A 346 -8.38 9.68 10.69
N PRO A 347 -9.02 10.11 11.80
CA PRO A 347 -10.12 9.37 12.42
C PRO A 347 -11.34 9.27 11.50
N ARG A 348 -12.13 8.21 11.66
CA ARG A 348 -13.40 8.00 10.95
C ARG A 348 -14.42 9.04 11.40
N SER A 349 -15.33 9.39 10.51
CA SER A 349 -16.49 10.23 10.81
C SER A 349 -17.57 9.39 11.50
N SER A 350 -18.32 10.01 12.42
CA SER A 350 -19.36 9.31 13.20
C SER A 350 -20.49 8.75 12.33
N ASP A 351 -20.81 9.42 11.23
CA ASP A 351 -21.81 9.02 10.24
C ASP A 351 -21.33 7.89 9.32
N ARG A 352 -20.04 7.53 9.37
CA ARG A 352 -19.44 6.45 8.56
C ARG A 352 -18.58 5.52 9.42
N ALA A 353 -18.93 5.37 10.68
CA ALA A 353 -18.11 4.62 11.65
C ALA A 353 -17.96 3.12 11.28
N PHE A 354 -19.00 2.47 10.74
CA PHE A 354 -18.99 1.02 10.46
C PHE A 354 -18.93 0.68 8.98
N TRP A 355 -19.67 1.39 8.12
CA TRP A 355 -19.73 1.11 6.69
C TRP A 355 -19.94 2.42 5.93
N ALA A 356 -19.00 2.80 5.06
CA ALA A 356 -19.11 4.03 4.29
C ALA A 356 -20.03 3.91 3.05
N GLY A 357 -20.15 2.72 2.45
CA GLY A 357 -20.94 2.49 1.24
C GLY A 357 -20.10 2.54 -0.03
N VAL A 358 -20.56 1.89 -1.09
CA VAL A 358 -19.97 2.02 -2.43
C VAL A 358 -20.32 3.41 -2.97
N GLY A 359 -19.36 4.10 -3.62
CA GLY A 359 -19.56 5.43 -4.21
C GLY A 359 -19.28 6.62 -3.27
N ARG A 360 -18.74 6.40 -2.07
CA ARG A 360 -18.27 7.48 -1.17
C ARG A 360 -16.76 7.61 -1.18
N MET A 361 -16.24 8.85 -1.09
CA MET A 361 -14.81 9.19 -1.17
C MET A 361 -13.96 8.76 0.05
N GLY A 362 -14.53 8.06 1.04
CA GLY A 362 -13.78 7.52 2.19
C GLY A 362 -14.53 7.60 3.53
N TYR A 363 -13.77 7.45 4.61
CA TYR A 363 -14.29 7.36 5.99
C TYR A 363 -14.14 8.65 6.81
N VAL A 364 -13.46 9.71 6.33
CA VAL A 364 -13.05 10.87 7.16
C VAL A 364 -14.00 12.08 7.10
N SER A 365 -14.50 12.44 5.91
CA SER A 365 -15.46 13.56 5.73
C SER A 365 -16.85 13.30 6.35
N SER A 366 -17.63 14.33 6.63
CA SER A 366 -19.02 14.17 7.10
C SER A 366 -20.04 14.30 5.96
N ARG A 367 -21.23 13.70 6.09
CA ARG A 367 -22.32 13.89 5.13
C ARG A 367 -22.63 15.36 4.86
N ALA A 368 -22.57 16.22 5.89
CA ALA A 368 -22.85 17.65 5.75
C ALA A 368 -21.82 18.39 4.89
N GLU A 369 -20.55 17.98 4.96
CA GLU A 369 -19.45 18.56 4.20
C GLU A 369 -19.52 18.24 2.71
N PHE A 370 -20.08 17.07 2.35
CA PHE A 370 -20.29 16.66 0.96
C PHE A 370 -21.41 17.45 0.25
N TYR A 371 -22.38 18.00 1.00
CA TYR A 371 -23.52 18.74 0.45
C TYR A 371 -23.42 20.25 0.62
N LYS A 372 -22.32 20.79 1.15
CA LYS A 372 -22.12 22.24 1.19
C LYS A 372 -21.93 22.75 -0.25
N PRO A 373 -22.78 23.67 -0.73
CA PRO A 373 -22.47 24.42 -1.95
C PRO A 373 -21.16 25.17 -1.72
N VAL A 374 -20.27 25.19 -2.72
CA VAL A 374 -19.05 25.99 -2.67
C VAL A 374 -19.46 27.46 -2.77
N GLU A 375 -19.82 28.07 -1.64
CA GLU A 375 -20.35 29.44 -1.59
C GLU A 375 -19.26 30.50 -1.68
N ASN A 376 -18.00 30.18 -1.36
CA ASN A 376 -16.87 31.11 -1.52
C ASN A 376 -15.58 30.35 -1.89
N ALA A 377 -14.96 30.72 -3.01
CA ALA A 377 -13.65 30.22 -3.43
C ALA A 377 -12.49 30.66 -2.51
N ALA A 378 -12.75 31.52 -1.54
CA ALA A 378 -11.76 32.07 -0.60
C ALA A 378 -11.51 31.17 0.64
N ASP A 379 -12.43 30.27 0.98
CA ASP A 379 -12.27 29.33 2.12
C ASP A 379 -11.47 28.07 1.74
N LEU A 380 -11.01 27.97 0.49
CA LEU A 380 -10.20 26.85 0.00
C LEU A 380 -8.72 26.93 0.43
N ASP A 381 -8.29 28.03 1.06
CA ASP A 381 -6.88 28.19 1.46
C ASP A 381 -6.55 27.54 2.82
N GLU A 382 -7.55 27.20 3.64
CA GLU A 382 -7.33 26.62 4.98
C GLU A 382 -7.75 25.14 5.11
N SER A 383 -8.42 24.56 4.10
CA SER A 383 -8.85 23.15 4.14
C SER A 383 -8.67 22.35 2.85
N SER A 384 -7.80 22.79 1.92
CA SER A 384 -7.63 22.13 0.62
C SER A 384 -6.17 21.80 0.26
N GLU A 385 -5.62 20.74 0.87
CA GLU A 385 -4.59 19.93 0.19
C GLU A 385 -5.28 18.80 -0.59
N LEU A 386 -6.08 19.13 -1.62
CA LEU A 386 -6.53 18.20 -2.67
C LEU A 386 -6.98 19.00 -3.90
N GLN A 387 -6.18 18.93 -4.96
CA GLN A 387 -6.41 19.56 -6.27
C GLN A 387 -7.68 19.03 -6.97
N PRO A 388 -8.15 19.75 -8.01
CA PRO A 388 -8.59 19.10 -9.23
C PRO A 388 -7.91 19.68 -10.49
N ARG A 389 -7.57 18.79 -11.44
CA ARG A 389 -7.16 19.12 -12.81
C ARG A 389 -8.38 19.20 -13.73
N ALA A 390 -8.44 20.29 -14.52
CA ALA A 390 -8.89 20.44 -15.93
C ALA A 390 -10.24 19.80 -16.38
N ASN A 391 -11.14 20.41 -17.15
CA ASN A 391 -10.97 21.45 -18.17
C ASN A 391 -12.36 21.89 -18.76
N VAL A 392 -12.39 23.05 -19.43
CA VAL A 392 -13.34 23.57 -20.45
C VAL A 392 -14.72 24.12 -20.01
N GLN A 393 -14.87 25.46 -20.01
CA GLN A 393 -15.73 26.23 -20.96
C GLN A 393 -15.50 27.76 -20.75
N GLN A 394 -15.05 28.48 -21.79
CA GLN A 394 -15.16 29.95 -21.92
C GLN A 394 -16.47 30.31 -22.67
N PRO A 395 -16.84 31.59 -22.85
CA PRO A 395 -17.25 32.59 -21.86
C PRO A 395 -18.70 33.06 -22.14
N HIS A 396 -19.47 33.46 -21.12
CA HIS A 396 -20.72 34.22 -21.37
C HIS A 396 -20.57 35.66 -20.89
N GLU A 397 -20.51 36.52 -21.90
CA GLU A 397 -20.56 37.97 -21.93
C GLU A 397 -21.93 38.45 -21.43
N TYR A 398 -21.95 39.27 -20.38
CA TYR A 398 -23.14 40.03 -19.97
C TYR A 398 -23.13 41.36 -20.72
N GLN A 399 -23.98 41.48 -21.74
CA GLN A 399 -24.26 42.74 -22.41
C GLN A 399 -25.54 43.36 -21.82
N HIS A 400 -25.40 44.59 -21.34
CA HIS A 400 -26.47 45.46 -20.87
C HIS A 400 -27.64 45.56 -21.85
N GLN A 401 -28.87 45.51 -21.34
CA GLN A 401 -30.05 45.98 -22.04
C GLN A 401 -30.58 47.24 -21.34
N PRO A 402 -31.04 48.24 -22.11
CA PRO A 402 -32.23 48.97 -21.66
C PRO A 402 -33.29 49.17 -22.75
N ASN A 403 -34.53 49.21 -22.25
CA ASN A 403 -35.73 49.92 -22.72
C ASN A 403 -36.61 49.39 -23.87
N TYR A 404 -37.77 48.85 -23.43
CA TYR A 404 -39.15 49.18 -23.81
C TYR A 404 -39.51 49.55 -25.26
N SER A 405 -40.38 48.76 -25.89
CA SER A 405 -41.82 49.02 -26.09
C SER A 405 -42.46 48.04 -27.12
N GLN A 406 -43.72 47.67 -26.88
CA GLN A 406 -44.53 46.71 -27.66
C GLN A 406 -45.11 47.33 -28.98
N PRO A 407 -46.06 46.69 -29.69
CA PRO A 407 -46.04 45.43 -30.46
C PRO A 407 -46.54 45.66 -31.92
N ASN A 408 -46.37 44.71 -32.85
CA ASN A 408 -47.45 44.30 -33.77
C ASN A 408 -47.03 43.23 -34.79
N TYR A 409 -47.99 42.34 -35.05
CA TYR A 409 -48.00 41.36 -36.13
C TYR A 409 -48.24 42.01 -37.50
N SER A 410 -47.54 41.51 -38.52
CA SER A 410 -48.07 41.27 -39.88
C SER A 410 -47.07 40.50 -40.75
N GLN A 411 -47.51 39.37 -41.32
CA GLN A 411 -46.88 38.75 -42.50
C GLN A 411 -47.23 39.58 -43.74
N PRO A 412 -46.45 39.49 -44.84
CA PRO A 412 -46.90 38.61 -45.94
C PRO A 412 -45.78 37.95 -46.78
N ALA A 413 -46.06 36.71 -47.20
CA ALA A 413 -45.95 36.09 -48.54
C ALA A 413 -44.71 36.21 -49.49
N PRO A 414 -44.57 35.25 -50.44
CA PRO A 414 -43.28 34.71 -50.91
C PRO A 414 -42.97 34.99 -52.40
N ILE A 415 -41.70 34.87 -52.83
CA ILE A 415 -41.32 34.81 -54.27
C ILE A 415 -40.10 33.88 -54.48
N GLY A 416 -40.36 32.71 -55.08
CA GLY A 416 -39.84 32.26 -56.37
C GLY A 416 -38.33 32.13 -56.69
N VAL A 417 -37.92 30.87 -56.88
CA VAL A 417 -37.17 30.26 -58.02
C VAL A 417 -35.84 30.89 -58.50
N ASP A 418 -34.73 30.15 -58.39
CA ASP A 418 -34.03 29.61 -59.58
C ASP A 418 -32.95 28.56 -59.27
N ALA A 419 -32.78 27.66 -60.24
CA ALA A 419 -32.06 26.39 -60.19
C ALA A 419 -30.55 26.52 -60.48
N GLY A 420 -29.75 25.56 -59.98
CA GLY A 420 -28.34 25.40 -60.33
C GLY A 420 -27.79 24.04 -59.87
N HIS A 421 -27.32 23.27 -60.85
CA HIS A 421 -26.92 21.86 -60.83
C HIS A 421 -25.68 21.52 -59.99
N ASP A 422 -25.74 20.30 -59.43
CA ASP A 422 -24.75 19.21 -59.41
C ASP A 422 -23.44 19.23 -58.59
N GLN A 423 -23.43 18.21 -57.72
CA GLN A 423 -22.42 17.15 -57.51
C GLN A 423 -21.36 17.30 -56.40
N ASP A 424 -21.49 16.31 -55.50
CA ASP A 424 -20.46 15.57 -54.77
C ASP A 424 -19.67 16.24 -53.63
N GLY A 425 -20.24 16.07 -52.43
CA GLY A 425 -19.62 15.21 -51.43
C GLY A 425 -18.71 15.88 -50.39
N GLN A 426 -19.25 16.21 -49.22
CA GLN A 426 -18.51 16.06 -47.97
C GLN A 426 -19.42 16.03 -46.73
N TYR A 427 -19.07 15.10 -45.84
CA TYR A 427 -19.75 14.73 -44.61
C TYR A 427 -20.04 15.92 -43.68
N HIS A 428 -21.29 16.01 -43.19
CA HIS A 428 -21.63 16.81 -42.02
C HIS A 428 -22.15 15.95 -40.86
N SER A 429 -21.52 16.19 -39.71
CA SER A 429 -21.99 15.91 -38.36
C SER A 429 -23.50 16.11 -38.18
N GLN A 430 -24.16 15.15 -37.55
CA GLN A 430 -25.31 15.47 -36.71
C GLN A 430 -25.43 14.49 -35.53
N TYR A 431 -25.16 15.02 -34.34
CA TYR A 431 -25.60 14.45 -33.08
C TYR A 431 -27.13 14.46 -33.05
N ALA A 432 -27.73 13.28 -32.86
CA ALA A 432 -29.10 13.15 -32.40
C ALA A 432 -29.06 12.63 -30.96
N ALA A 433 -29.59 13.44 -30.05
CA ALA A 433 -29.82 13.08 -28.67
C ALA A 433 -30.84 11.93 -28.59
N TYR A 434 -30.59 10.94 -27.74
CA TYR A 434 -31.66 10.11 -27.19
C TYR A 434 -31.47 9.90 -25.70
N ASN A 435 -32.56 10.14 -24.98
CA ASN A 435 -32.64 10.12 -23.54
C ASN A 435 -33.34 8.81 -23.12
N GLN A 436 -32.72 8.14 -22.15
CA GLN A 436 -33.27 7.23 -21.13
C GLN A 436 -33.77 5.82 -21.46
N ASN A 437 -33.36 4.92 -20.55
CA ASN A 437 -33.96 3.65 -20.13
C ASN A 437 -33.67 2.40 -20.97
N GLY A 438 -32.52 1.78 -20.69
CA GLY A 438 -32.23 0.37 -21.01
C GLY A 438 -31.47 -0.27 -19.85
N SER A 439 -31.81 -1.52 -19.50
CA SER A 439 -31.12 -2.24 -18.43
C SER A 439 -29.69 -2.58 -18.86
N PHE A 440 -28.75 -2.57 -17.92
CA PHE A 440 -27.30 -2.70 -18.16
C PHE A 440 -26.91 -3.95 -19.00
N GLN A 441 -27.73 -5.00 -18.98
CA GLN A 441 -27.50 -6.24 -19.74
C GLN A 441 -27.67 -6.09 -21.25
N GLU A 442 -28.54 -5.20 -21.74
CA GLU A 442 -28.74 -5.00 -23.19
C GLU A 442 -27.58 -4.20 -23.80
N VAL A 443 -27.01 -3.27 -23.03
CA VAL A 443 -25.86 -2.44 -23.43
C VAL A 443 -24.56 -3.28 -23.55
N GLU A 444 -24.41 -4.31 -22.70
CA GLU A 444 -23.26 -5.21 -22.73
C GLU A 444 -23.33 -6.20 -23.92
N LEU A 445 -24.55 -6.67 -24.25
CA LEU A 445 -24.79 -7.58 -25.37
C LEU A 445 -24.54 -6.92 -26.73
N GLU A 446 -24.90 -5.65 -26.90
CA GLU A 446 -24.55 -4.88 -28.10
C GLU A 446 -23.05 -4.62 -28.22
N ARG A 447 -22.35 -4.33 -27.11
CA ARG A 447 -20.88 -4.18 -27.10
C ARG A 447 -20.16 -5.45 -27.56
N LEU A 448 -20.63 -6.62 -27.12
CA LEU A 448 -20.05 -7.92 -27.49
C LEU A 448 -20.35 -8.32 -28.94
N GLN A 449 -21.49 -7.90 -29.50
CA GLN A 449 -21.80 -8.09 -30.91
C GLN A 449 -20.95 -7.17 -31.82
N HIS A 450 -20.64 -5.95 -31.35
CA HIS A 450 -19.83 -5.00 -32.11
C HIS A 450 -18.34 -5.39 -32.19
N GLN A 451 -17.82 -6.07 -31.15
CA GLN A 451 -16.46 -6.63 -31.14
C GLN A 451 -16.28 -7.83 -32.08
N ARG A 452 -17.36 -8.51 -32.47
CA ARG A 452 -17.30 -9.68 -33.38
C ARG A 452 -17.17 -9.31 -34.86
N ARG A 453 -17.20 -8.03 -35.24
CA ARG A 453 -17.15 -7.53 -36.63
C ARG A 453 -15.90 -6.70 -36.96
N ARG A 454 -14.70 -7.20 -36.67
CA ARG A 454 -13.46 -6.69 -37.32
C ARG A 454 -12.76 -7.82 -38.08
N PRO A 455 -12.46 -7.67 -39.39
CA PRO A 455 -11.75 -8.68 -40.16
C PRO A 455 -10.27 -8.73 -39.78
N VAL A 456 -9.72 -9.94 -39.75
CA VAL A 456 -8.32 -10.29 -39.50
C VAL A 456 -7.50 -10.00 -40.75
N ALA A 457 -6.43 -9.21 -40.65
CA ALA A 457 -5.43 -9.07 -41.70
C ALA A 457 -4.28 -10.06 -41.41
N GLN A 458 -4.00 -10.94 -42.38
CA GLN A 458 -3.02 -12.02 -42.34
C GLN A 458 -1.57 -11.51 -42.50
N GLU A 459 -0.65 -12.15 -41.78
CA GLU A 459 0.78 -12.17 -42.02
C GLU A 459 1.11 -13.00 -43.28
N ALA A 460 2.09 -12.55 -44.08
CA ALA A 460 2.75 -13.35 -45.10
C ALA A 460 4.28 -13.13 -45.01
N TYR A 461 5.02 -14.25 -44.91
CA TYR A 461 6.48 -14.38 -44.97
C TYR A 461 6.96 -14.53 -46.42
N ALA A 462 8.11 -13.91 -46.74
CA ALA A 462 9.17 -14.23 -47.74
C ALA A 462 9.88 -12.90 -48.09
N GLU A 463 11.20 -12.72 -48.08
CA GLU A 463 12.38 -13.59 -48.18
C GLU A 463 13.41 -13.34 -47.07
#